data_AF-A0A1H8JT11-F1
#
_entry.id   AF-A0A1H8JT11-F1
#
_cell.length_a   1.000
_cell.length_b   1.000
_cell.length_c   1.000
_cell.angle_alpha   90.00
_cell.angle_beta   90.00
_cell.angle_gamma   90.00
#
_symmetry.space_group_name_H-M   'P 1'
#
loop_
_entity.id
_entity.type
_entity.pdbx_description
1 polymer ?
#
loop_
_entity_poly.entity_id
_entity_poly.type
_entity_poly.pdbx_seq_one_letter_code
_entity_poly.pdbx_strand_id
1 'polypeptide(L)' 'MVIGVMLSGILSGLVATVSALLSGFPIWLSLLLYPMGGMVGVALLLLVALKTQAPRAEYSASLDGQADLQRIA' A
#
# COMPACT_ATOMS: atom_id res chain seq x y z
N MET A 1 3.19 8.53 3.76
CA MET A 1 2.44 7.31 3.34
C MET A 1 1.96 7.42 1.91
N VAL A 2 1.23 8.47 1.54
CA VAL A 2 0.69 8.68 0.17
C VAL A 2 1.76 8.64 -0.93
N ILE A 3 2.87 9.36 -0.76
CA ILE A 3 3.97 9.39 -1.74
C ILE A 3 4.56 8.01 -2.00
N GLY A 4 4.70 7.17 -0.97
CA GLY A 4 5.20 5.80 -1.10
C GLY A 4 4.25 4.90 -1.89
N VAL A 5 2.94 5.05 -1.68
CA VAL A 5 1.91 4.33 -2.44
C VAL A 5 1.88 4.77 -3.90
N MET A 6 2.01 6.08 -4.17
CA MET A 6 2.08 6.59 -5.55
C MET A 6 3.32 6.07 -6.28
N LEU A 7 4.49 6.14 -5.63
CA LEU A 7 5.74 5.62 -6.20
C LEU A 7 5.67 4.11 -6.46
N SER A 8 5.10 3.32 -5.54
CA SER A 8 4.99 1.87 -5.75
C SER A 8 4.06 1.52 -6.90
N GLY A 9 2.95 2.25 -7.06
CA GLY A 9 2.06 2.08 -8.21
C GLY A 9 2.76 2.38 -9.53
N ILE A 10 3.48 3.51 -9.61
CA ILE A 10 4.20 3.91 -10.83
C ILE A 10 5.27 2.86 -11.17
N LEU A 11 6.10 2.47 -10.21
CA LEU A 11 7.19 1.51 -10.42
C LEU A 11 6.64 0.13 -10.81
N SER A 12 5.61 -0.36 -10.13
CA SER A 12 5.00 -1.66 -10.42
C SER A 12 4.34 -1.69 -11.80
N GLY A 13 3.62 -0.62 -12.18
CA GLY A 13 3.06 -0.50 -13.53
C GLY A 13 4.13 -0.47 -14.61
N LEU A 14 5.24 0.25 -14.35
CA LEU A 14 6.37 0.31 -15.28
C LEU A 14 7.04 -1.05 -15.46
N VAL A 15 7.31 -1.76 -14.35
CA VAL A 15 7.88 -3.11 -14.38
C VAL A 15 6.98 -4.08 -15.14
N ALA A 16 5.65 -4.04 -14.91
CA ALA A 16 4.69 -4.88 -15.63
C ALA A 16 4.65 -4.58 -17.14
N THR A 17 4.79 -3.31 -17.52
CA THR A 17 4.79 -2.90 -18.93
C THR A 17 6.08 -3.31 -19.62
N VAL A 18 7.22 -3.12 -18.96
CA VAL A 18 8.53 -3.52 -19.47
C VAL A 18 8.60 -5.05 -19.61
N SER A 19 8.14 -5.81 -18.61
CA SER A 19 8.12 -7.27 -18.69
C SER A 19 7.18 -7.79 -19.78
N ALA A 20 6.04 -7.13 -20.02
CA ALA A 20 5.14 -7.45 -21.12
C ALA A 20 5.81 -7.23 -22.49
N LEU A 21 6.47 -6.08 -22.68
CA LEU A 21 7.21 -5.79 -23.91
C LEU A 21 8.37 -6.76 -24.15
N LEU A 22 9.12 -7.10 -23.11
CA LEU A 22 10.22 -8.07 -23.20
C LEU A 22 9.73 -9.49 -23.52
N SER A 23 8.50 -9.82 -23.14
CA SER A 23 7.86 -11.11 -23.45
C SER A 23 7.23 -11.14 -24.86
N GLY A 24 7.37 -10.06 -25.63
CA GLY A 24 6.85 -9.96 -27.00
C GLY A 24 5.35 -9.68 -27.08
N PHE A 25 4.71 -9.23 -25.99
CA PHE A 25 3.32 -8.82 -26.06
C PHE A 25 3.14 -7.56 -26.91
N PRO A 26 2.01 -7.44 -27.61
CA PRO A 26 1.75 -6.28 -28.44
C PRO A 26 1.53 -5.03 -27.59
N ILE A 27 1.88 -3.87 -28.16
CA ILE A 27 1.92 -2.57 -27.47
C ILE A 27 0.59 -2.23 -26.79
N TRP A 28 -0.55 -2.51 -27.44
CA TRP A 28 -1.88 -2.26 -26.88
C TRP A 28 -2.12 -3.04 -25.59
N LEU A 29 -1.62 -4.28 -25.51
CA LEU A 29 -1.76 -5.11 -24.32
C LEU A 29 -0.82 -4.59 -23.22
N SER A 30 0.42 -4.26 -23.55
CA SER A 30 1.37 -3.68 -22.61
C SER A 30 0.85 -2.37 -21.98
N LEU A 31 0.13 -1.55 -22.75
CA LEU A 31 -0.53 -0.34 -22.24
C LEU A 31 -1.62 -0.64 -21.21
N LEU A 32 -2.39 -1.71 -21.41
CA LEU A 32 -3.40 -2.18 -20.45
C LEU A 32 -2.76 -2.79 -19.19
N LEU A 33 -1.57 -3.39 -19.32
CA LEU A 33 -0.84 -3.93 -18.19
C LEU A 33 -0.25 -2.85 -17.28
N TYR A 34 -0.01 -1.63 -17.77
CA TYR A 34 0.50 -0.53 -16.93
C TYR A 34 -0.42 -0.23 -15.72
N PRO A 35 -1.71 0.11 -15.89
CA PRO A 35 -2.60 0.35 -14.75
C PRO A 35 -2.85 -0.91 -13.92
N MET A 36 -2.91 -2.09 -14.55
CA MET A 36 -3.08 -3.37 -13.84
C MET A 36 -1.90 -3.67 -12.90
N GLY A 37 -0.68 -3.56 -13.40
CA GLY A 37 0.54 -3.73 -12.63
C GLY A 37 0.66 -2.66 -11.53
N GLY A 38 0.27 -1.42 -11.82
CA GLY A 38 0.24 -0.36 -10.82
C GLY A 38 -0.73 -0.62 -9.67
N MET A 39 -1.94 -1.11 -9.97
CA MET A 39 -2.92 -1.49 -8.93
C MET A 39 -2.40 -2.62 -8.04
N VAL A 40 -1.75 -3.63 -8.62
CA VAL A 40 -1.14 -4.73 -7.84
C VAL A 40 -0.06 -4.20 -6.89
N GLY A 41 0.81 -3.30 -7.36
CA GLY A 41 1.86 -2.70 -6.54
C GLY A 41 1.33 -1.83 -5.40
N VAL A 42 0.24 -1.09 -5.65
CA VAL A 42 -0.48 -0.33 -4.62
C VAL A 42 -1.11 -1.27 -3.60
N ALA A 43 -1.83 -2.30 -4.06
CA ALA A 43 -2.52 -3.25 -3.18
C ALA A 43 -1.56 -3.98 -2.25
N LEU A 44 -0.41 -4.43 -2.75
CA LEU A 44 0.63 -5.08 -1.95
C LEU A 44 1.18 -4.13 -0.88
N LEU A 45 1.50 -2.89 -1.26
CA LEU A 45 2.05 -1.92 -0.30
C LEU A 45 1.00 -1.52 0.75
N LEU A 46 -0.27 -1.39 0.36
CA LEU A 46 -1.36 -1.16 1.30
C LEU A 46 -1.50 -2.31 2.30
N LEU A 47 -1.43 -3.55 1.83
CA LEU A 47 -1.56 -4.74 2.67
C LEU A 47 -0.41 -4.83 3.69
N VAL A 48 0.82 -4.52 3.27
CA VAL A 48 1.98 -4.41 4.16
C VAL A 48 1.78 -3.27 5.16
N ALA A 49 1.36 -2.09 4.69
CA ALA A 49 1.14 -0.93 5.54
C ALA A 49 0.09 -1.21 6.62
N LEU A 50 -1.03 -1.84 6.26
CA LEU A 50 -2.08 -2.23 7.20
C LEU A 50 -1.57 -3.17 8.29
N LYS A 51 -0.75 -4.16 7.94
CA LYS A 51 -0.14 -5.07 8.92
C LYS A 51 0.81 -4.35 9.88
N THR A 52 1.53 -3.33 9.40
CA THR A 52 2.46 -2.55 10.25
C THR A 52 1.78 -1.54 11.17
N GLN A 53 0.49 -1.23 10.98
CA GLN A 53 -0.23 -0.22 11.78
C GLN A 53 -0.85 -0.75 13.09
N ALA A 54 -0.90 -2.08 13.28
CA ALA A 54 -1.41 -2.71 14.51
C ALA A 54 -0.82 -2.15 15.84
N PRO A 55 0.47 -1.78 15.95
CA PRO A 55 1.05 -1.38 17.25
C PRO A 55 0.57 -0.03 17.80
N ARG A 56 0.06 0.87 16.95
CA ARG A 56 -0.36 2.22 17.42
C ARG A 56 -1.75 2.23 18.05
N ALA A 57 -2.61 1.28 17.70
CA ALA A 57 -3.98 1.22 18.19
C ALA A 57 -4.06 0.82 19.68
N GLU A 58 -3.16 -0.07 20.14
CA GLU A 58 -3.10 -0.51 21.54
C GLU A 58 -2.59 0.58 22.50
N TYR A 59 -1.75 1.49 22.02
CA TYR A 59 -1.20 2.58 22.86
C TYR A 59 -2.25 3.66 23.18
N SER A 60 -3.14 3.98 22.23
CA SER A 60 -4.26 4.91 22.49
C SER A 60 -5.30 4.33 23.46
N ALA A 61 -5.58 3.03 23.36
CA ALA A 61 -6.56 2.37 24.22
C ALA A 61 -6.12 2.30 25.69
N SER A 62 -4.81 2.17 25.94
CA SER A 62 -4.24 2.14 27.28
C SER A 62 -4.18 3.53 27.94
N LEU A 63 -3.99 4.58 27.15
CA LEU A 63 -4.03 5.98 27.61
C LEU A 63 -5.44 6.43 28.01
N ASP A 64 -6.47 6.10 27.22
CA ASP A 64 -7.86 6.41 27.56
C ASP A 64 -8.30 5.68 28.85
N GLY A 65 -7.90 4.43 29.02
CA GLY A 65 -8.17 3.67 30.25
C GLY A 65 -7.52 4.28 31.49
N GLN A 66 -6.32 4.88 31.37
CA GLN A 66 -5.69 5.60 32.47
C GLN A 66 -6.34 6.96 32.78
N ALA A 67 -6.80 7.67 31.75
CA ALA A 67 -7.48 8.95 31.91
C ALA A 67 -8.84 8.80 32.63
N ASP A 68 -9.55 7.69 32.38
CA ASP A 68 -10.81 7.39 33.07
C ASP A 68 -10.57 7.05 34.54
N LEU A 69 -9.53 6.26 34.85
CA LEU A 69 -9.17 5.91 36.22
C LEU A 69 -8.79 7.13 37.08
N GLN A 70 -8.19 8.17 36.49
CA GLN A 70 -7.87 9.41 37.20
C GLN A 70 -9.09 10.31 37.45
N ARG A 71 -10.22 10.10 36.78
CA ARG A 71 -11.46 10.88 37.00
C ARG A 71 -12.32 10.34 38.13
N ILE A 72 -12.08 9.09 38.56
CA ILE A 72 -12.84 8.40 39.61
C ILE A 72 -12.10 8.38 40.96
N ALA A 73 -10.85 8.85 40.98
CA ALA A 73 -10.00 8.99 42.18
C ALA A 73 -10.02 10.43 42.70
#